data_AF-A0A841QK94-F1
#
_entry.id   AF-A0A841QK94-F1
#
_cell.length_a   1.000
_cell.length_b   1.000
_cell.length_c   1.000
_cell.angle_alpha   90.00
_cell.angle_beta   90.00
_cell.angle_gamma   90.00
#
_symmetry.space_group_name_H-M   'P 1'
#
loop_
_entity.id
_entity.type
_entity.pdbx_description
1 polymer ?
#
loop_
_entity_poly.entity_id
_entity_poly.type
_entity_poly.pdbx_seq_one_letter_code
_entity_poly.pdbx_strand_id
1 'polypeptide(L)'
;MFNIEKILLFVVTMITSAALLFFIPLIHIQIDWASLVTHHRIKVGLTLLSPVIFGAITAYIAYQQNLLAKTQANISKDQRDIAHNKQRMENYNFLYDLVKPFSEVIPLILSLPYSIPNALRTEKMYEAVSREISDEETQFSDKEKEWSQFIFRLKIKFEEKISECFISRNKLEYMLDEKTISKIDYFLRKSEEIFEDRWFSLTDSVINIENSKERIDQIKKIIADMKDLRTSNMRMNQAIKKYMDIRDIISPRKFGE
;
A
#
# COMPACT_ATOMS: atom_id res chain seq x y z
N MET A 1 -33.53 17.36 -8.00
CA MET A 1 -34.63 17.01 -7.09
C MET A 1 -35.93 17.15 -7.85
N PHE A 2 -36.71 16.07 -8.00
CA PHE A 2 -38.06 16.18 -8.55
C PHE A 2 -38.97 16.77 -7.46
N ASN A 3 -39.59 17.93 -7.72
CA ASN A 3 -40.48 18.59 -6.76
C ASN A 3 -41.73 17.73 -6.57
N ILE A 4 -41.77 16.96 -5.48
CA ILE A 4 -42.93 16.18 -5.04
C ILE A 4 -44.19 17.05 -5.00
N GLU A 5 -44.04 18.33 -4.66
CA GLU A 5 -45.12 19.33 -4.72
C GLU A 5 -45.80 19.41 -6.09
N LYS A 6 -45.04 19.33 -7.19
CA LYS A 6 -45.61 19.40 -8.56
C LYS A 6 -46.37 18.14 -8.94
N ILE A 7 -45.93 16.97 -8.47
CA ILE A 7 -46.60 15.70 -8.71
C ILE A 7 -47.87 15.60 -7.84
N LEU A 8 -47.79 16.03 -6.59
CA LEU A 8 -48.94 16.11 -5.70
C LEU A 8 -49.99 17.08 -6.27
N LEU A 9 -49.55 18.25 -6.74
CA LEU A 9 -50.41 19.21 -7.42
C LEU A 9 -51.04 18.59 -8.67
N PHE A 10 -50.27 17.90 -9.52
CA PHE A 10 -50.80 17.23 -10.71
C PHE A 10 -51.84 16.13 -10.38
N VAL A 11 -51.58 15.30 -9.36
CA VAL A 11 -52.52 14.25 -8.91
C VAL A 11 -53.79 14.87 -8.32
N VAL A 12 -53.67 15.91 -7.50
CA VAL A 12 -54.82 16.65 -6.96
C VAL A 12 -55.60 17.32 -8.09
N THR A 13 -54.92 17.89 -9.09
CA THR A 13 -55.57 18.54 -10.24
C THR A 13 -56.28 17.53 -11.13
N MET A 14 -55.67 16.36 -11.38
CA MET A 14 -56.30 15.25 -12.09
C MET A 14 -57.54 14.72 -11.36
N ILE A 15 -57.44 14.52 -10.04
CA ILE A 15 -58.56 14.04 -9.22
C ILE A 15 -59.69 15.07 -9.17
N THR A 16 -59.37 16.36 -8.95
CA THR A 16 -60.37 17.43 -8.93
C THR A 16 -61.01 17.65 -10.31
N SER A 17 -60.23 17.55 -11.40
CA SER A 17 -60.77 17.67 -12.76
C SER A 17 -61.65 16.47 -13.15
N ALA A 18 -61.25 15.25 -12.79
CA ALA A 18 -62.05 14.05 -13.00
C ALA A 18 -63.33 14.07 -12.14
N ALA A 19 -63.25 14.56 -10.90
CA ALA A 19 -64.41 14.78 -10.05
C ALA A 19 -65.36 15.82 -10.67
N LEU A 20 -64.84 16.97 -11.12
CA LEU A 20 -65.62 18.01 -11.80
C LEU A 20 -66.34 17.46 -13.04
N LEU A 21 -65.67 16.67 -13.88
CA LEU A 21 -66.29 16.01 -15.04
C LEU A 21 -67.37 15.00 -14.66
N PHE A 22 -67.25 14.31 -13.51
CA PHE A 22 -68.31 13.46 -12.96
C PHE A 22 -69.51 14.27 -12.44
N PHE A 23 -69.28 15.49 -11.93
CA PHE A 23 -70.33 16.37 -11.39
C PHE A 23 -71.00 17.28 -12.43
N ILE A 24 -70.37 17.57 -13.57
CA ILE A 24 -70.96 18.39 -14.64
C ILE A 24 -72.30 17.85 -15.17
N PRO A 25 -72.49 16.53 -15.45
CA PRO A 25 -73.81 16.01 -15.81
C PRO A 25 -74.81 15.98 -14.64
N LEU A 26 -74.36 16.16 -13.39
CA LEU A 26 -75.20 16.20 -12.17
C LEU A 26 -75.71 17.62 -11.84
N ILE A 27 -75.11 18.68 -12.39
CA ILE A 27 -75.51 20.08 -12.13
C ILE A 27 -76.73 20.49 -12.97
N HIS A 28 -76.94 19.89 -14.15
CA HIS A 28 -78.08 20.20 -15.04
C HIS A 28 -79.33 19.36 -14.80
N ILE A 29 -79.27 18.36 -13.92
CA ILE A 29 -80.42 17.57 -13.51
C ILE A 29 -80.72 18.01 -12.08
N GLN A 30 -81.93 18.51 -11.80
CA GLN A 30 -82.39 18.82 -10.43
C GLN A 30 -82.39 17.52 -9.61
N ILE A 31 -81.23 17.16 -9.06
CA ILE A 31 -81.05 15.98 -8.24
C ILE A 31 -81.01 16.47 -6.80
N ASP A 32 -82.01 16.06 -6.06
CA ASP A 32 -82.09 16.23 -4.62
C ASP A 32 -80.78 15.69 -3.99
N TRP A 33 -79.97 16.59 -3.42
CA TRP A 33 -78.61 16.27 -2.97
C TRP A 33 -78.60 15.17 -1.89
N ALA A 34 -79.71 15.02 -1.14
CA ALA A 34 -79.91 13.94 -0.19
C ALA A 34 -79.99 12.54 -0.85
N SER A 35 -80.47 12.45 -2.10
CA SER A 35 -80.56 11.21 -2.88
C SER A 35 -79.21 10.77 -3.47
N LEU A 36 -78.28 11.71 -3.68
CA LEU A 36 -76.90 11.43 -4.08
C LEU A 36 -76.08 10.75 -2.97
N VAL A 37 -76.43 10.99 -1.71
CA VAL A 37 -75.86 10.34 -0.50
C VAL A 37 -76.60 9.03 -0.19
N THR A 38 -77.14 8.35 -1.20
CA THR A 38 -77.56 6.96 -1.02
C THR A 38 -76.31 6.07 -1.04
N HIS A 39 -76.25 5.12 -0.09
CA HIS A 39 -75.10 4.23 0.14
C HIS A 39 -74.57 3.58 -1.16
N HIS A 40 -75.45 3.36 -2.15
CA HIS A 40 -75.11 2.81 -3.46
C HIS A 40 -74.24 3.73 -4.34
N ARG A 41 -74.46 5.05 -4.35
CA ARG A 41 -73.69 5.98 -5.20
C ARG A 41 -72.32 6.31 -4.62
N ILE A 42 -72.22 6.43 -3.29
CA ILE A 42 -70.93 6.53 -2.58
C ILE A 42 -70.10 5.27 -2.79
N LYS A 43 -70.73 4.09 -2.72
CA LYS A 43 -70.08 2.82 -3.03
C LYS A 43 -69.55 2.77 -4.46
N VAL A 44 -70.32 3.23 -5.45
CA VAL A 44 -69.89 3.27 -6.86
C VAL A 44 -68.75 4.28 -7.08
N GLY A 45 -68.82 5.47 -6.47
CA GLY A 45 -67.75 6.47 -6.53
C GLY A 45 -66.45 6.00 -5.87
N LEU A 46 -66.54 5.37 -4.69
CA LEU A 46 -65.40 4.70 -4.05
C LEU A 46 -64.85 3.59 -4.93
N THR A 47 -65.70 2.76 -5.53
CA THR A 47 -65.27 1.65 -6.40
C THR A 47 -64.54 2.16 -7.66
N LEU A 48 -64.93 3.32 -8.20
CA LEU A 48 -64.28 3.94 -9.36
C LEU A 48 -62.98 4.67 -9.02
N LEU A 49 -62.90 5.30 -7.85
CA LEU A 49 -61.70 6.01 -7.39
C LEU A 49 -60.68 5.08 -6.74
N SER A 50 -61.10 3.95 -6.17
CA SER A 50 -60.21 2.97 -5.55
C SER A 50 -59.08 2.54 -6.49
N PRO A 51 -59.31 2.10 -7.74
CA PRO A 51 -58.24 1.75 -8.68
C PRO A 51 -57.27 2.91 -8.98
N VAL A 52 -57.75 4.14 -9.04
CA VAL A 52 -56.90 5.33 -9.28
C VAL A 52 -56.01 5.61 -8.08
N ILE A 53 -56.56 5.54 -6.86
CA ILE A 53 -55.82 5.72 -5.62
C ILE A 53 -54.81 4.59 -5.43
N PHE A 54 -55.22 3.33 -5.62
CA PHE A 54 -54.30 2.18 -5.55
C PHE A 54 -53.22 2.27 -6.62
N GLY A 55 -53.55 2.65 -7.86
CA GLY A 55 -52.58 2.85 -8.93
C GLY A 55 -51.54 3.93 -8.61
N ALA A 56 -51.97 5.06 -8.02
CA ALA A 56 -51.07 6.13 -7.59
C ALA A 56 -50.16 5.69 -6.44
N ILE A 57 -50.69 4.98 -5.45
CA ILE A 57 -49.90 4.41 -4.33
C ILE A 57 -48.89 3.39 -4.88
N THR A 58 -49.31 2.49 -5.77
CA THR A 58 -48.42 1.50 -6.40
C THR A 58 -47.31 2.18 -7.21
N ALA A 59 -47.62 3.22 -7.98
CA ALA A 59 -46.61 3.99 -8.72
C ALA A 59 -45.62 4.70 -7.78
N TYR A 60 -46.10 5.25 -6.66
CA TYR A 60 -45.25 5.86 -5.65
C TYR A 60 -44.33 4.83 -4.97
N ILE A 61 -44.85 3.65 -4.61
CA ILE A 61 -44.06 2.55 -4.04
C ILE A 61 -43.01 2.09 -5.05
N ALA A 62 -43.36 1.90 -6.32
CA ALA A 62 -42.41 1.52 -7.37
C ALA A 62 -41.31 2.56 -7.57
N TYR A 63 -41.65 3.85 -7.50
CA TYR A 63 -40.67 4.94 -7.54
C TYR A 63 -39.71 4.89 -6.35
N GLN A 64 -40.21 4.70 -5.12
CA GLN A 64 -39.38 4.58 -3.93
C GLN A 64 -38.48 3.35 -3.98
N GLN A 65 -39.00 2.21 -4.44
CA GLN A 65 -38.22 0.99 -4.64
C GLN A 65 -37.09 1.19 -5.66
N ASN A 66 -37.34 1.90 -6.76
CA ASN A 66 -36.31 2.23 -7.74
C ASN A 66 -35.21 3.15 -7.16
N LEU A 67 -35.60 4.16 -6.37
CA LEU A 67 -34.64 5.05 -5.70
C LEU A 67 -33.78 4.31 -4.67
N LEU A 68 -34.40 3.42 -3.89
CA LEU A 68 -33.69 2.52 -2.97
C LEU A 68 -32.73 1.58 -3.71
N ALA A 69 -33.16 0.95 -4.81
CA ALA A 69 -32.32 0.07 -5.62
C ALA A 69 -31.09 0.81 -6.18
N LYS A 70 -31.26 2.03 -6.70
CA LYS A 70 -30.14 2.88 -7.16
C LYS A 70 -29.19 3.24 -6.02
N THR A 71 -29.73 3.56 -4.85
CA THR A 71 -28.92 3.91 -3.66
C THR A 71 -28.12 2.70 -3.19
N GLN A 72 -28.74 1.52 -3.14
CA GLN A 72 -28.08 0.26 -2.82
C GLN A 72 -26.98 -0.10 -3.83
N ALA A 73 -27.21 0.13 -5.12
CA ALA A 73 -26.20 -0.07 -6.15
C ALA A 73 -24.98 0.85 -5.97
N ASN A 74 -25.22 2.13 -5.62
CA ASN A 74 -24.14 3.08 -5.31
C ASN A 74 -23.36 2.68 -4.05
N ILE A 75 -24.05 2.35 -2.96
CA ILE A 75 -23.40 1.87 -1.72
C ILE A 75 -22.58 0.61 -1.99
N SER A 76 -23.10 -0.34 -2.77
CA SER A 76 -22.38 -1.56 -3.13
C SER A 76 -21.13 -1.26 -3.98
N LYS A 77 -21.18 -0.25 -4.85
CA LYS A 77 -20.01 0.23 -5.59
C LYS A 77 -18.99 0.86 -4.64
N ASP A 78 -19.43 1.77 -3.76
CA ASP A 78 -18.55 2.44 -2.80
C ASP A 78 -17.88 1.43 -1.86
N GLN A 79 -18.60 0.40 -1.40
CA GLN A 79 -18.05 -0.68 -0.58
C GLN A 79 -16.97 -1.49 -1.34
N ARG A 80 -17.16 -1.77 -2.63
CA ARG A 80 -16.15 -2.43 -3.45
C ARG A 80 -14.91 -1.54 -3.62
N ASP A 81 -15.10 -0.26 -3.85
CA ASP A 81 -14.00 0.70 -4.00
C ASP A 81 -13.22 0.85 -2.69
N ILE A 82 -13.90 0.91 -1.55
CA ILE A 82 -13.28 0.92 -0.21
C ILE A 82 -12.48 -0.37 0.03
N ALA A 83 -13.07 -1.53 -0.25
CA ALA A 83 -12.39 -2.82 -0.06
C ALA A 83 -11.13 -2.92 -0.93
N HIS A 84 -11.22 -2.49 -2.20
CA HIS A 84 -10.10 -2.47 -3.11
C HIS A 84 -8.99 -1.50 -2.66
N ASN A 85 -9.36 -0.31 -2.19
CA ASN A 85 -8.41 0.66 -1.65
C ASN A 85 -7.73 0.17 -0.37
N LYS A 86 -8.46 -0.51 0.52
CA LYS A 86 -7.90 -1.14 1.72
C LYS A 86 -6.86 -2.20 1.36
N GLN A 87 -7.21 -3.12 0.46
CA GLN A 87 -6.29 -4.15 -0.03
C GLN A 87 -5.03 -3.55 -0.66
N ARG A 88 -5.16 -2.46 -1.41
CA ARG A 88 -4.03 -1.73 -1.99
C ARG A 88 -3.08 -1.16 -0.94
N MET A 89 -3.63 -0.54 0.11
CA MET A 89 -2.83 0.00 1.21
C MET A 89 -2.10 -1.11 1.98
N GLU A 90 -2.77 -2.23 2.23
CA GLU A 90 -2.18 -3.40 2.89
C GLU A 90 -1.01 -3.98 2.08
N ASN A 91 -1.19 -4.14 0.77
CA ASN A 91 -0.12 -4.61 -0.13
C ASN A 91 1.06 -3.63 -0.20
N TYR A 92 0.79 -2.32 -0.23
CA TYR A 92 1.83 -1.31 -0.22
C TYR A 92 2.66 -1.37 1.08
N ASN A 93 1.99 -1.43 2.23
CA ASN A 93 2.66 -1.51 3.53
C ASN A 93 3.47 -2.80 3.64
N PHE A 94 2.92 -3.93 3.19
CA PHE A 94 3.64 -5.20 3.17
C PHE A 94 4.90 -5.13 2.30
N LEU A 95 4.81 -4.61 1.08
CA LEU A 95 5.98 -4.41 0.21
C LEU A 95 6.99 -3.45 0.83
N TYR A 96 6.53 -2.37 1.45
CA TYR A 96 7.40 -1.41 2.12
C TYR A 96 8.19 -2.07 3.26
N ASP A 97 7.52 -2.86 4.10
CA ASP A 97 8.14 -3.56 5.22
C ASP A 97 9.18 -4.58 4.75
N LEU A 98 8.92 -5.26 3.62
CA LEU A 98 9.90 -6.18 3.02
C LEU A 98 11.10 -5.45 2.43
N VAL A 99 10.95 -4.22 1.95
CA VAL A 99 12.02 -3.47 1.26
C VAL A 99 12.84 -2.61 2.21
N LYS A 100 12.30 -2.28 3.38
CA LYS A 100 12.96 -1.46 4.40
C LYS A 100 14.38 -1.95 4.76
N PRO A 101 14.64 -3.25 5.01
CA PRO A 101 15.97 -3.73 5.40
C PRO A 101 17.07 -3.39 4.39
N PHE A 102 16.76 -3.42 3.09
CA PHE A 102 17.72 -3.13 2.01
C PHE A 102 18.27 -1.70 2.09
N SER A 103 17.49 -0.76 2.60
CA SER A 103 17.91 0.64 2.76
C SER A 103 18.98 0.84 3.84
N GLU A 104 19.09 -0.10 4.78
CA GLU A 104 20.01 -0.03 5.92
C GLU A 104 21.39 -0.65 5.60
N VAL A 105 21.49 -1.46 4.54
CA VAL A 105 22.73 -2.15 4.13
C VAL A 105 23.84 -1.18 3.73
N ILE A 106 23.55 -0.22 2.83
CA ILE A 106 24.56 0.75 2.37
C ILE A 106 25.14 1.60 3.52
N PRO A 107 24.32 2.18 4.42
CA PRO A 107 24.82 2.87 5.61
C PRO A 107 25.75 2.02 6.47
N LEU A 108 25.44 0.73 6.67
CA LEU A 108 26.28 -0.17 7.45
C LEU A 108 27.63 -0.41 6.78
N ILE A 109 27.63 -0.67 5.46
CA ILE A 109 28.87 -0.77 4.69
C ILE A 109 29.70 0.49 4.85
N LEU A 110 29.09 1.68 4.68
CA LEU A 110 29.77 2.97 4.78
C LEU A 110 30.32 3.26 6.19
N SER A 111 29.70 2.70 7.22
CA SER A 111 30.12 2.88 8.62
C SER A 111 31.41 2.14 8.95
N LEU A 112 31.79 1.13 8.16
CA LEU A 112 33.09 0.49 8.31
C LEU A 112 34.20 1.52 7.97
N PRO A 113 35.21 1.71 8.82
CA PRO A 113 36.35 2.56 8.48
C PRO A 113 37.21 1.95 7.37
N TYR A 114 37.96 2.79 6.65
CA TYR A 114 38.89 2.34 5.60
C TYR A 114 40.23 1.83 6.14
N SER A 115 40.53 2.07 7.41
CA SER A 115 41.78 1.65 8.04
C SER A 115 41.70 1.73 9.55
N ILE A 116 42.49 0.88 10.21
CA ILE A 116 42.79 1.04 11.63
C ILE A 116 43.54 2.38 11.85
N PRO A 117 43.11 3.21 12.82
CA PRO A 117 43.82 4.43 13.20
C PRO A 117 45.29 4.15 13.50
N ASN A 118 46.21 5.03 13.07
CA ASN A 118 47.66 4.82 13.23
C ASN A 118 48.08 4.52 14.68
N ALA A 119 47.40 5.15 15.65
CA ALA A 119 47.66 4.95 17.07
C ALA A 119 47.31 3.53 17.58
N LEU A 120 46.51 2.78 16.83
CA LEU A 120 46.00 1.44 17.17
C LEU A 120 46.55 0.37 16.21
N ARG A 121 47.51 0.68 15.33
CA ARG A 121 48.08 -0.27 14.36
C ARG A 121 49.11 -1.17 15.03
N THR A 122 48.64 -2.15 15.80
CA THR A 122 49.47 -3.21 16.39
C THR A 122 48.97 -4.56 15.91
N GLU A 123 49.88 -5.52 15.71
CA GLU A 123 49.54 -6.90 15.28
C GLU A 123 48.42 -7.50 16.16
N LYS A 124 48.52 -7.29 17.48
CA LYS A 124 47.49 -7.69 18.44
C LYS A 124 46.13 -7.06 18.16
N MET A 125 46.07 -5.78 17.82
CA MET A 125 44.82 -5.07 17.53
C MET A 125 44.12 -5.62 16.29
N TYR A 126 44.87 -6.13 15.31
CA TYR A 126 44.29 -6.78 14.13
C TYR A 126 43.63 -8.11 14.46
N GLU A 127 44.30 -8.97 15.25
CA GLU A 127 43.68 -10.20 15.78
C GLU A 127 42.41 -9.87 16.57
N ALA A 128 42.47 -8.81 17.36
CA ALA A 128 41.38 -8.30 18.17
C ALA A 128 40.16 -7.81 17.37
N VAL A 129 40.34 -7.36 16.12
CA VAL A 129 39.22 -6.95 15.25
C VAL A 129 38.50 -8.15 14.64
N SER A 130 39.22 -9.26 14.49
CA SER A 130 38.69 -10.50 13.90
C SER A 130 37.82 -11.32 14.87
N ARG A 131 37.93 -11.06 16.18
CA ARG A 131 37.23 -11.79 17.25
C ARG A 131 36.61 -10.83 18.26
N GLU A 132 35.59 -11.28 18.99
CA GLU A 132 35.06 -10.50 20.11
C GLU A 132 36.10 -10.42 21.23
N ILE A 133 36.56 -9.21 21.56
CA ILE A 133 37.45 -9.01 22.71
C ILE A 133 36.60 -8.87 23.99
N SER A 134 36.92 -9.69 24.99
CA SER A 134 36.37 -9.56 26.34
C SER A 134 36.92 -8.33 27.06
N ASP A 135 36.10 -7.67 27.86
CA ASP A 135 36.50 -6.55 28.72
C ASP A 135 37.64 -6.94 29.69
N GLU A 136 37.77 -8.23 30.00
CA GLU A 136 38.78 -8.79 30.91
C GLU A 136 40.18 -8.90 30.29
N GLU A 137 40.32 -8.74 28.96
CA GLU A 137 41.63 -8.81 28.31
C GLU A 137 42.49 -7.58 28.68
N THR A 138 43.45 -7.75 29.60
CA THR A 138 44.31 -6.67 30.13
C THR A 138 45.39 -6.18 29.16
N GLN A 139 45.57 -6.88 28.05
CA GLN A 139 46.58 -6.57 27.02
C GLN A 139 46.18 -5.43 26.07
N PHE A 140 44.93 -4.95 26.16
CA PHE A 140 44.39 -3.86 25.35
C PHE A 140 44.03 -2.66 26.22
N SER A 141 44.32 -1.46 25.73
CA SER A 141 43.82 -0.21 26.31
C SER A 141 42.31 -0.07 26.09
N ASP A 142 41.65 0.76 26.90
CA ASP A 142 40.20 0.99 26.79
C ASP A 142 39.79 1.49 25.40
N LYS A 143 40.64 2.30 24.75
CA LYS A 143 40.39 2.79 23.37
C LYS A 143 40.48 1.69 22.32
N GLU A 144 41.38 0.73 22.49
CA GLU A 144 41.50 -0.44 21.62
C GLU A 144 40.28 -1.35 21.79
N LYS A 145 39.84 -1.58 23.03
CA LYS A 145 38.62 -2.33 23.33
C LYS A 145 37.37 -1.68 22.72
N GLU A 146 37.19 -0.38 22.95
CA GLU A 146 36.03 0.35 22.42
C GLU A 146 35.98 0.29 20.89
N TRP A 147 37.12 0.52 20.22
CA TRP A 147 37.18 0.54 18.77
C TRP A 147 36.95 -0.86 18.17
N SER A 148 37.63 -1.89 18.67
CA SER A 148 37.44 -3.28 18.20
C SER A 148 36.01 -3.78 18.41
N GLN A 149 35.43 -3.54 19.59
CA GLN A 149 34.03 -3.89 19.88
C GLN A 149 33.06 -3.15 18.97
N PHE A 150 33.30 -1.87 18.69
CA PHE A 150 32.51 -1.11 17.72
C PHE A 150 32.54 -1.77 16.33
N ILE A 151 33.73 -2.13 15.85
CA ILE A 151 33.90 -2.78 14.54
C ILE A 151 33.25 -4.15 14.49
N PHE A 152 33.43 -4.95 15.53
CA PHE A 152 32.83 -6.28 15.63
C PHE A 152 31.30 -6.21 15.66
N ARG A 153 30.71 -5.25 16.41
CA ARG A 153 29.27 -4.99 16.41
C ARG A 153 28.74 -4.56 15.05
N LEU A 154 29.50 -3.77 14.28
CA LEU A 154 29.12 -3.40 12.91
C LEU A 154 29.05 -4.62 12.00
N LYS A 155 29.99 -5.57 12.13
CA LYS A 155 29.96 -6.83 11.38
C LYS A 155 28.72 -7.66 11.69
N ILE A 156 28.45 -7.93 12.97
CA ILE A 156 27.27 -8.67 13.38
C ILE A 156 26.00 -8.00 12.84
N LYS A 157 25.88 -6.69 13.01
CA LYS A 157 24.72 -5.94 12.54
C LYS A 157 24.55 -6.00 11.02
N PHE A 158 25.64 -6.03 10.26
CA PHE A 158 25.60 -6.20 8.81
C PHE A 158 25.11 -7.61 8.44
N GLU A 159 25.66 -8.66 9.05
CA GLU A 159 25.28 -10.05 8.81
C GLU A 159 23.79 -10.30 9.13
N GLU A 160 23.32 -9.77 10.26
CA GLU A 160 21.89 -9.78 10.63
C GLU A 160 21.04 -9.09 9.57
N LYS A 161 21.44 -7.88 9.13
CA LYS A 161 20.67 -7.10 8.16
C LYS A 161 20.64 -7.74 6.77
N ILE A 162 21.75 -8.32 6.32
CA ILE A 162 21.82 -9.09 5.07
C ILE A 162 20.91 -10.32 5.15
N SER A 163 20.92 -11.03 6.28
CA SER A 163 20.02 -12.18 6.50
C SER A 163 18.54 -11.77 6.44
N GLU A 164 18.16 -10.65 7.07
CA GLU A 164 16.82 -10.07 6.94
C GLU A 164 16.46 -9.75 5.48
N CYS A 165 17.41 -9.25 4.70
CA CYS A 165 17.20 -8.97 3.29
C CYS A 165 17.01 -10.24 2.45
N PHE A 166 17.75 -11.33 2.71
CA PHE A 166 17.54 -12.61 2.03
C PHE A 166 16.16 -13.21 2.36
N ILE A 167 15.72 -13.14 3.62
CA ILE A 167 14.37 -13.54 4.03
C ILE A 167 13.33 -12.72 3.26
N SER A 168 13.56 -11.41 3.14
CA SER A 168 12.66 -10.50 2.42
C SER A 168 12.64 -10.80 0.92
N ARG A 169 13.81 -11.06 0.32
CA ARG A 169 13.94 -11.49 -1.09
C ARG A 169 13.12 -12.74 -1.37
N ASN A 170 13.19 -13.76 -0.52
CA ASN A 170 12.42 -15.00 -0.70
C ASN A 170 10.91 -14.77 -0.66
N LYS A 171 10.44 -13.81 0.13
CA LYS A 171 9.02 -13.41 0.15
C LYS A 171 8.64 -12.63 -1.11
N LEU A 172 9.54 -11.76 -1.57
CA LEU A 172 9.34 -10.95 -2.77
C LEU A 172 9.34 -11.77 -4.06
N GLU A 173 10.01 -12.93 -4.10
CA GLU A 173 10.08 -13.82 -5.27
C GLU A 173 8.69 -14.25 -5.78
N TYR A 174 7.71 -14.37 -4.89
CA TYR A 174 6.34 -14.72 -5.25
C TYR A 174 5.48 -13.51 -5.68
N MET A 175 6.02 -12.29 -5.53
CA MET A 175 5.28 -11.04 -5.75
C MET A 175 5.82 -10.22 -6.93
N LEU A 176 7.09 -10.40 -7.29
CA LEU A 176 7.79 -9.57 -8.26
C LEU A 176 8.20 -10.40 -9.48
N ASP A 177 8.37 -9.72 -10.62
CA ASP A 177 8.93 -10.35 -11.80
C ASP A 177 10.39 -10.81 -11.60
N GLU A 178 10.80 -11.83 -12.36
CA GLU A 178 12.15 -12.42 -12.32
C GLU A 178 13.25 -11.37 -12.53
N LYS A 179 13.01 -10.37 -13.39
CA LYS A 179 13.95 -9.30 -13.68
C LYS A 179 14.20 -8.38 -12.48
N THR A 180 13.19 -8.19 -11.65
CA THR A 180 13.25 -7.38 -10.42
C THR A 180 13.94 -8.16 -9.33
N ILE A 181 13.64 -9.46 -9.19
CA ILE A 181 14.35 -10.37 -8.29
C ILE A 181 15.84 -10.44 -8.63
N SER A 182 16.20 -10.59 -9.91
CA SER A 182 17.60 -10.59 -10.35
C SER A 182 18.38 -9.32 -9.96
N LYS A 183 17.72 -8.15 -9.92
CA LYS A 183 18.34 -6.91 -9.44
C LYS A 183 18.52 -6.90 -7.92
N ILE A 184 17.57 -7.46 -7.18
CA ILE A 184 17.69 -7.63 -5.72
C ILE A 184 18.86 -8.58 -5.43
N ASP A 185 18.95 -9.71 -6.12
CA ASP A 185 20.04 -10.68 -5.96
C ASP A 185 21.40 -10.06 -6.28
N TYR A 186 21.48 -9.27 -7.36
CA TYR A 186 22.70 -8.53 -7.69
C TYR A 186 23.08 -7.54 -6.59
N PHE A 187 22.12 -6.78 -6.05
CA PHE A 187 22.36 -5.87 -4.94
C PHE A 187 22.88 -6.58 -3.68
N LEU A 188 22.27 -7.71 -3.30
CA LEU A 188 22.67 -8.48 -2.12
C LEU A 188 24.09 -9.03 -2.26
N ARG A 189 24.36 -9.74 -3.36
CA ARG A 189 25.70 -10.30 -3.63
C ARG A 189 26.76 -9.21 -3.66
N LYS A 190 26.48 -8.07 -4.31
CA LYS A 190 27.45 -6.98 -4.39
C LYS A 190 27.65 -6.29 -3.04
N SER A 191 26.61 -6.26 -2.19
CA SER A 191 26.72 -5.74 -0.82
C SER A 191 27.63 -6.60 0.04
N GLU A 192 27.47 -7.93 -0.01
CA GLU A 192 28.33 -8.90 0.68
C GLU A 192 29.77 -8.79 0.20
N GLU A 193 30.00 -8.85 -1.12
CA GLU A 193 31.33 -8.74 -1.74
C GLU A 193 32.06 -7.47 -1.29
N ILE A 194 31.39 -6.31 -1.30
CA ILE A 194 32.00 -5.06 -0.87
C ILE A 194 32.25 -5.05 0.62
N PHE A 195 31.32 -5.56 1.43
CA PHE A 195 31.52 -5.62 2.87
C PHE A 195 32.71 -6.51 3.22
N GLU A 196 32.82 -7.69 2.61
CA GLU A 196 33.95 -8.60 2.75
C GLU A 196 35.26 -7.96 2.31
N ASP A 197 35.30 -7.30 1.13
CA ASP A 197 36.48 -6.59 0.66
C ASP A 197 36.92 -5.48 1.64
N ARG A 198 35.96 -4.72 2.18
CA ARG A 198 36.25 -3.67 3.17
C ARG A 198 36.69 -4.26 4.51
N TRP A 199 36.06 -5.34 4.94
CA TRP A 199 36.42 -6.07 6.16
C TRP A 199 37.83 -6.64 6.04
N PHE A 200 38.11 -7.34 4.94
CA PHE A 200 39.41 -7.89 4.62
C PHE A 200 40.47 -6.80 4.55
N SER A 201 40.22 -5.66 3.90
CA SER A 201 41.17 -4.53 3.88
C SER A 201 41.47 -3.99 5.29
N LEU A 202 40.50 -4.02 6.19
CA LEU A 202 40.67 -3.62 7.59
C LEU A 202 41.53 -4.64 8.36
N THR A 203 41.29 -5.93 8.17
CA THR A 203 41.92 -7.03 8.92
C THR A 203 43.26 -7.50 8.33
N ASP A 204 43.45 -7.45 7.01
CA ASP A 204 44.59 -7.99 6.27
C ASP A 204 45.70 -6.97 5.99
N SER A 205 45.52 -5.70 6.38
CA SER A 205 46.57 -4.65 6.26
C SER A 205 47.83 -4.89 7.13
N VAL A 206 48.02 -6.12 7.63
CA VAL A 206 49.14 -6.60 8.44
C VAL A 206 50.27 -7.19 7.60
N ILE A 207 50.01 -7.84 6.46
CA ILE A 207 51.07 -8.67 5.84
C ILE A 207 52.04 -7.85 4.97
N ASN A 208 51.62 -6.72 4.38
CA ASN A 208 52.46 -5.92 3.47
C ASN A 208 52.33 -4.42 3.72
N ILE A 209 53.08 -3.91 4.70
CA ILE A 209 53.19 -2.47 5.00
C ILE A 209 53.95 -1.70 3.88
N GLU A 210 54.63 -2.37 2.95
CA GLU A 210 55.53 -1.70 2.00
C GLU A 210 54.88 -1.15 0.72
N ASN A 211 53.70 -1.61 0.30
CA ASN A 211 53.10 -1.18 -0.97
C ASN A 211 51.94 -0.19 -0.79
N SER A 212 52.30 1.07 -0.50
CA SER A 212 51.37 2.21 -0.52
C SER A 212 50.51 2.28 -1.79
N LYS A 213 51.05 1.81 -2.93
CA LYS A 213 50.37 1.75 -4.22
C LYS A 213 49.23 0.72 -4.26
N GLU A 214 49.46 -0.50 -3.81
CA GLU A 214 48.44 -1.56 -3.78
C GLU A 214 47.27 -1.18 -2.88
N ARG A 215 47.57 -0.56 -1.73
CA ARG A 215 46.54 -0.06 -0.81
C ARG A 215 45.71 1.07 -1.43
N ILE A 216 46.35 2.00 -2.14
CA ILE A 216 45.64 3.06 -2.86
C ILE A 216 44.74 2.46 -3.94
N ASP A 217 45.21 1.45 -4.67
CA ASP A 217 44.44 0.81 -5.73
C ASP A 217 43.28 -0.03 -5.18
N GLN A 218 43.43 -0.69 -4.03
CA GLN A 218 42.33 -1.34 -3.29
C GLN A 218 41.27 -0.32 -2.84
N ILE A 219 41.68 0.82 -2.28
CA ILE A 219 40.73 1.89 -1.89
C ILE A 219 39.99 2.42 -3.13
N LYS A 220 40.68 2.64 -4.25
CA LYS A 220 40.03 3.04 -5.51
C LYS A 220 39.03 2.00 -6.00
N LYS A 221 39.36 0.70 -5.92
CA LYS A 221 38.46 -0.40 -6.25
C LYS A 221 37.20 -0.36 -5.38
N ILE A 222 37.35 -0.28 -4.05
CA ILE A 222 36.23 -0.16 -3.10
C ILE A 222 35.35 1.06 -3.42
N ILE A 223 35.94 2.22 -3.74
CA ILE A 223 35.18 3.42 -4.11
C ILE A 223 34.39 3.19 -5.41
N ALA A 224 34.99 2.56 -6.42
CA ALA A 224 34.32 2.22 -7.66
C ALA A 224 33.18 1.23 -7.44
N ASP A 225 33.41 0.18 -6.66
CA ASP A 225 32.40 -0.81 -6.30
C ASP A 225 31.25 -0.20 -5.49
N MET A 226 31.54 0.73 -4.56
CA MET A 226 30.51 1.49 -3.84
C MET A 226 29.65 2.34 -4.76
N LYS A 227 30.22 2.90 -5.83
CA LYS A 227 29.46 3.65 -6.85
C LYS A 227 28.55 2.70 -7.64
N ASP A 228 29.03 1.51 -7.97
CA ASP A 228 28.22 0.47 -8.59
C ASP A 228 27.09 0.01 -7.67
N LEU A 229 27.36 -0.23 -6.39
CA LEU A 229 26.36 -0.62 -5.40
C LEU A 229 25.25 0.43 -5.24
N ARG A 230 25.61 1.72 -5.20
CA ARG A 230 24.61 2.82 -5.19
C ARG A 230 23.76 2.80 -6.45
N THR A 231 24.37 2.59 -7.61
CA THR A 231 23.66 2.49 -8.89
C THR A 231 22.72 1.29 -8.91
N SER A 232 23.16 0.15 -8.37
CA SER A 232 22.35 -1.06 -8.19
C SER A 232 21.16 -0.80 -7.29
N ASN A 233 21.36 -0.20 -6.11
CA ASN A 233 20.28 0.16 -5.20
C ASN A 233 19.26 1.10 -5.85
N MET A 234 19.72 2.10 -6.63
CA MET A 234 18.81 2.97 -7.38
C MET A 234 17.97 2.18 -8.40
N ARG A 235 18.58 1.25 -9.15
CA ARG A 235 17.89 0.40 -10.14
C ARG A 235 16.91 -0.57 -9.49
N MET A 236 17.25 -1.11 -8.32
CA MET A 236 16.40 -1.98 -7.50
C MET A 236 15.19 -1.18 -6.99
N ASN A 237 15.42 -0.03 -6.35
CA ASN A 237 14.34 0.83 -5.85
C ASN A 237 13.40 1.31 -6.96
N GLN A 238 13.93 1.67 -8.13
CA GLN A 238 13.10 2.02 -9.29
C GLN A 238 12.26 0.85 -9.81
N ALA A 239 12.81 -0.38 -9.77
CA ALA A 239 12.07 -1.57 -10.18
C ALA A 239 10.94 -1.89 -9.20
N ILE A 240 11.23 -1.88 -7.90
CA ILE A 240 10.26 -2.09 -6.81
C ILE A 240 9.19 -1.00 -6.83
N LYS A 241 9.55 0.26 -7.08
CA LYS A 241 8.61 1.39 -7.08
C LYS A 241 7.44 1.20 -8.06
N LYS A 242 7.63 0.45 -9.15
CA LYS A 242 6.55 0.12 -10.09
C LYS A 242 5.40 -0.66 -9.42
N TYR A 243 5.73 -1.45 -8.42
CA TYR A 243 4.78 -2.22 -7.62
C TYR A 243 4.23 -1.42 -6.43
N MET A 244 4.85 -0.28 -6.12
CA MET A 244 4.41 0.66 -5.08
C MET A 244 3.52 1.78 -5.63
N ASP A 245 3.53 2.06 -6.93
CA ASP A 245 2.62 3.04 -7.55
C ASP A 245 1.23 2.40 -7.74
N ILE A 246 0.38 2.66 -6.75
CA ILE A 246 -0.94 2.06 -6.53
C ILE A 246 -1.86 2.13 -7.75
N ARG A 247 -1.60 2.97 -8.76
CA ARG A 247 -2.46 3.12 -9.94
C ARG A 247 -2.49 1.88 -10.86
N ASP A 248 -1.41 1.11 -10.91
CA ASP A 248 -1.23 0.01 -11.87
C ASP A 248 -1.28 -1.40 -11.25
N ILE A 249 -1.63 -1.55 -9.97
CA ILE A 249 -2.05 -2.86 -9.45
C ILE A 249 -3.41 -3.16 -10.06
N ILE A 250 -3.34 -3.78 -11.23
CA ILE A 250 -4.42 -4.47 -11.92
C ILE A 250 -4.98 -5.48 -10.91
N SER A 251 -6.30 -5.51 -10.84
CA SER A 251 -7.12 -6.60 -10.32
C SER A 251 -6.42 -7.97 -10.37
N PRO A 252 -6.67 -8.90 -9.43
CA PRO A 252 -6.04 -10.24 -9.38
C PRO A 252 -6.37 -11.20 -10.54
N ARG A 253 -6.37 -10.73 -11.79
CA ARG A 253 -6.41 -11.52 -13.02
C ARG A 253 -5.30 -11.03 -13.94
N LYS A 254 -4.12 -11.64 -13.85
CA LYS A 254 -3.14 -11.86 -14.96
C LYS A 254 -1.81 -12.48 -14.49
N PHE A 255 -1.87 -13.46 -13.58
CA PHE A 255 -0.71 -14.33 -13.28
C PHE A 255 -0.91 -15.75 -13.83
N GLY A 256 -1.55 -15.84 -15.00
CA GLY A 256 -1.84 -17.11 -15.66
C GLY A 256 -2.33 -16.89 -17.09
N GLU A 257 -1.44 -16.38 -17.94
CA GLU A 257 -1.42 -16.54 -19.40
C GLU A 257 0.03 -16.72 -19.84
#